data_AF-A0A2Z6EVV2-F1
#
_entry.id   AF-A0A2Z6EVV2-F1
#
_cell.length_a   1.000
_cell.length_b   1.000
_cell.length_c   1.000
_cell.angle_alpha   90.00
_cell.angle_beta   90.00
_cell.angle_gamma   90.00
#
_symmetry.space_group_name_H-M   'P 1'
#
loop_
_entity.id
_entity.type
_entity.pdbx_description
1 polymer ?
#
loop_
_entity_poly.entity_id
_entity_poly.type
_entity_poly.pdbx_seq_one_letter_code
_entity_poly.pdbx_strand_id
1 'polypeptide(L)'
;MGNGFVYQKKGDFPRLIYSRKDPGQDIPLPSSSSYTTFNPLRRPINLHQALKPKDLNLNLKEYGKKTQIVTEETMKHLKICSEVIAEVKNIMRYGAGNQLFSMLDTGGESAIRTEMSRESIRKAEKESSMGKIERKIKYAIQYQAGNCDETNAIVFNILQTKGLNAPLFSMADIQQDHAYTLIGDPRAREWGETNTVVVDAWPIYGTAYTLNKSRYNLKTNPEVTLVHPASTPTPESIKVHQTVNTDCVNQYLDHKSYPKVGNELVEFLYKKTHNPKTCLDKRVGTEDPSTRYRVKGDVSQTFDKISTEKLEKYYAIQKEAGKFIPNHPNWDIRSTRKSSFLSHLKSI
;
A
#
# COMPACT_ATOMS: atom_id res chain seq x y z
N MET A 1 -21.34 52.25 -14.37
CA MET A 1 -22.59 52.08 -13.59
C MET A 1 -23.56 51.33 -14.49
N GLY A 2 -24.12 50.16 -14.24
CA GLY A 2 -23.95 49.07 -13.28
C GLY A 2 -24.80 47.93 -13.86
N ASN A 3 -24.22 46.77 -14.13
CA ASN A 3 -24.97 45.63 -14.68
C ASN A 3 -25.55 44.79 -13.54
N GLY A 4 -26.87 44.61 -13.59
CA GLY A 4 -27.65 43.91 -12.58
C GLY A 4 -27.40 42.40 -12.56
N PHE A 5 -27.32 41.85 -11.35
CA PHE A 5 -27.43 40.43 -11.08
C PHE A 5 -28.82 40.16 -10.51
N VAL A 6 -29.57 39.29 -11.19
CA VAL A 6 -30.81 38.70 -10.69
C VAL A 6 -30.43 37.56 -9.74
N TYR A 7 -30.84 37.67 -8.49
CA TYR A 7 -30.75 36.60 -7.50
C TYR A 7 -31.82 35.54 -7.77
N GLN A 8 -31.43 34.26 -7.82
CA GLN A 8 -32.36 33.15 -7.66
C GLN A 8 -31.89 32.18 -6.57
N LYS A 9 -32.72 32.15 -5.52
CA LYS A 9 -32.95 31.20 -4.42
C LYS A 9 -31.92 30.11 -4.09
N LYS A 10 -31.44 30.21 -2.85
CA LYS A 10 -30.89 29.15 -1.98
C LYS A 10 -31.76 27.89 -2.00
N GLY A 11 -31.12 26.74 -2.16
CA GLY A 11 -31.61 25.41 -1.76
C GLY A 11 -30.67 24.82 -0.71
N ASP A 12 -31.26 24.20 0.29
CA ASP A 12 -30.72 23.95 1.62
C ASP A 12 -29.66 22.84 1.70
N PHE A 13 -28.56 23.14 2.40
CA PHE A 13 -27.67 22.13 2.99
C PHE A 13 -28.16 21.83 4.42
N PRO A 14 -28.27 20.56 4.85
CA PRO A 14 -28.44 20.29 6.27
C PRO A 14 -27.15 20.66 7.01
N ARG A 15 -27.20 21.77 7.75
CA ARG A 15 -26.25 22.07 8.83
C ARG A 15 -26.53 21.10 9.98
N LEU A 16 -25.58 20.22 10.27
CA LEU A 16 -25.55 19.48 11.54
C LEU A 16 -25.28 20.48 12.68
N ILE A 17 -26.34 20.87 13.36
CA ILE A 17 -26.29 21.57 14.65
C ILE A 17 -26.21 20.49 15.73
N TYR A 18 -25.08 20.43 16.44
CA TYR A 18 -24.96 19.61 17.63
C TYR A 18 -25.84 20.19 18.75
N SER A 19 -26.88 19.46 19.12
CA SER A 19 -27.63 19.70 20.36
C SER A 19 -27.05 18.84 21.46
N ARG A 20 -26.76 19.47 22.60
CA ARG A 20 -26.24 18.86 23.82
C ARG A 20 -27.37 18.82 24.85
N LYS A 21 -27.73 17.62 25.33
CA LYS A 21 -28.51 17.23 26.54
C LYS A 21 -29.00 15.79 26.33
N ASP A 22 -29.04 14.84 27.25
CA ASP A 22 -28.59 14.64 28.64
C ASP A 22 -28.59 13.10 28.87
N PRO A 23 -28.07 12.56 30.00
CA PRO A 23 -27.58 11.19 30.12
C PRO A 23 -28.65 10.18 30.58
N GLY A 24 -28.48 8.92 30.20
CA GLY A 24 -29.09 7.79 30.91
C GLY A 24 -29.69 6.72 29.99
N GLN A 25 -28.92 5.66 29.75
CA GLN A 25 -29.31 4.27 29.99
C GLN A 25 -28.17 3.36 29.52
N ASP A 26 -27.46 2.82 30.50
CA ASP A 26 -26.38 1.85 30.31
C ASP A 26 -26.94 0.54 29.77
N ILE A 27 -26.61 0.25 28.51
CA ILE A 27 -26.57 -1.12 27.99
C ILE A 27 -25.09 -1.47 27.91
N PRO A 28 -24.59 -2.51 28.61
CA PRO A 28 -23.18 -2.84 28.59
C PRO A 28 -22.83 -3.42 27.21
N LEU A 29 -22.29 -2.58 26.34
CA LEU A 29 -21.54 -3.03 25.17
C LEU A 29 -20.19 -3.60 25.65
N PRO A 30 -19.70 -4.69 25.04
CA PRO A 30 -18.41 -5.27 25.40
C PRO A 30 -17.32 -4.21 25.25
N SER A 31 -16.59 -4.00 26.33
CA SER A 31 -15.49 -3.05 26.45
C SER A 31 -14.53 -3.16 25.26
N SER A 32 -14.37 -2.06 24.52
CA SER A 32 -13.36 -1.84 23.49
C SER A 32 -11.94 -1.64 24.06
N SER A 33 -11.59 -2.33 25.15
CA SER A 33 -10.30 -2.20 25.85
C SER A 33 -9.64 -3.56 26.04
N SER A 34 -9.06 -4.05 24.95
CA SER A 34 -7.95 -5.02 24.86
C SER A 34 -7.74 -5.15 23.35
N TYR A 35 -6.70 -4.61 22.73
CA TYR A 35 -5.26 -4.93 22.72
C TYR A 35 -4.57 -3.76 21.99
N THR A 36 -3.32 -3.33 22.20
CA THR A 36 -2.13 -4.03 22.70
C THR A 36 -1.25 -2.96 23.36
N THR A 37 -0.95 -3.09 24.65
CA THR A 37 0.24 -2.44 25.23
C THR A 37 1.44 -2.95 24.46
N PHE A 38 2.21 -2.04 23.85
CA PHE A 38 3.48 -2.34 23.19
C PHE A 38 4.33 -3.18 24.15
N ASN A 39 4.53 -4.46 23.85
CA ASN A 39 5.38 -5.32 24.65
C ASN A 39 6.80 -5.24 24.07
N PRO A 40 7.72 -4.46 24.67
CA PRO A 40 9.06 -4.20 24.12
C PRO A 40 9.95 -5.45 24.07
N LEU A 41 9.47 -6.61 24.55
CA LEU A 41 10.23 -7.87 24.57
C LEU A 41 10.09 -8.71 23.29
N ARG A 42 9.18 -8.39 22.37
CA ARG A 42 9.06 -9.14 21.12
C ARG A 42 9.95 -8.54 20.04
N ARG A 43 11.20 -8.99 19.98
CA ARG A 43 12.16 -8.57 18.94
C ARG A 43 11.60 -8.87 17.54
N PRO A 44 11.73 -7.94 16.56
CA PRO A 44 11.41 -8.24 15.16
C PRO A 44 12.22 -9.43 14.69
N ILE A 45 11.58 -10.31 13.91
CA ILE A 45 12.23 -11.46 13.29
C ILE A 45 12.31 -11.26 11.78
N ASN A 46 13.19 -11.97 11.10
CA ASN A 46 13.24 -11.89 9.65
C ASN A 46 12.14 -12.76 9.04
N LEU A 47 11.48 -12.25 8.00
CA LEU A 47 10.39 -12.91 7.30
C LEU A 47 10.80 -14.30 6.80
N HIS A 48 12.00 -14.43 6.24
CA HIS A 48 12.54 -15.70 5.73
C HIS A 48 12.88 -16.72 6.84
N GLN A 49 12.91 -16.31 8.11
CA GLN A 49 13.06 -17.22 9.25
C GLN A 49 11.70 -17.71 9.76
N ALA A 50 10.64 -16.90 9.56
CA ALA A 50 9.31 -17.17 10.08
C ALA A 50 8.41 -17.94 9.10
N LEU A 51 8.53 -17.65 7.80
CA LEU A 51 7.66 -18.17 6.75
C LEU A 51 8.48 -19.00 5.77
N LYS A 52 7.85 -19.98 5.10
CA LYS A 52 8.46 -20.73 3.99
C LYS A 52 8.22 -19.97 2.68
N PRO A 53 9.00 -20.23 1.61
CA PRO A 53 8.80 -19.55 0.33
C PRO A 53 7.38 -19.68 -0.23
N LYS A 54 6.76 -20.86 -0.09
CA LYS A 54 5.36 -21.10 -0.51
C LYS A 54 4.35 -20.20 0.20
N ASP A 55 4.61 -19.82 1.45
CA ASP A 55 3.75 -18.96 2.28
C ASP A 55 3.78 -17.50 1.77
N LEU A 56 4.86 -17.16 1.05
CA LEU A 56 5.07 -15.88 0.36
C LEU A 56 4.70 -15.95 -1.13
N ASN A 57 4.09 -17.05 -1.57
CA ASN A 57 3.78 -17.33 -2.96
C ASN A 57 5.02 -17.24 -3.88
N LEU A 58 6.20 -17.62 -3.39
CA LEU A 58 7.45 -17.62 -4.15
C LEU A 58 7.67 -18.97 -4.86
N ASN A 59 8.15 -18.94 -6.09
CA ASN A 59 8.55 -20.14 -6.84
C ASN A 59 9.97 -20.60 -6.45
N LEU A 60 10.20 -20.76 -5.15
CA LEU A 60 11.45 -21.27 -4.59
C LEU A 60 11.16 -22.54 -3.79
N LYS A 61 12.03 -23.55 -3.93
CA LYS A 61 11.99 -24.73 -3.05
C LYS A 61 12.43 -24.36 -1.63
N GLU A 62 13.48 -23.55 -1.53
CA GLU A 62 14.06 -23.05 -0.30
C GLU A 62 14.68 -21.66 -0.52
N TYR A 63 14.97 -20.96 0.57
CA TYR A 63 15.63 -19.66 0.53
C TYR A 63 17.12 -19.82 0.19
N GLY A 64 17.60 -19.06 -0.79
CA GLY A 64 18.98 -19.14 -1.27
C GLY A 64 20.00 -18.46 -0.35
N LYS A 65 19.58 -17.52 0.52
CA LYS A 65 20.43 -16.79 1.48
C LYS A 65 21.68 -16.17 0.85
N LYS A 66 21.59 -15.81 -0.44
CA LYS A 66 22.71 -15.31 -1.24
C LYS A 66 23.19 -13.97 -0.68
N THR A 67 24.51 -13.77 -0.70
CA THR A 67 25.11 -12.49 -0.31
C THR A 67 25.40 -11.65 -1.55
N GLN A 68 24.96 -10.40 -1.55
CA GLN A 68 25.24 -9.38 -2.55
C GLN A 68 26.16 -8.31 -1.96
N ILE A 69 27.25 -8.03 -2.67
CA ILE A 69 28.12 -6.89 -2.35
C ILE A 69 27.51 -5.65 -3.01
N VAL A 70 27.37 -4.58 -2.24
CA VAL A 70 26.85 -3.28 -2.68
C VAL A 70 27.79 -2.16 -2.22
N THR A 71 27.60 -0.96 -2.76
CA THR A 71 28.32 0.23 -2.29
C THR A 71 27.80 0.68 -0.91
N GLU A 72 28.56 1.53 -0.23
CA GLU A 72 28.14 2.16 1.03
C GLU A 72 26.85 2.97 0.85
N GLU A 73 26.75 3.74 -0.25
CA GLU A 73 25.56 4.55 -0.54
C GLU A 73 24.33 3.66 -0.79
N THR A 74 24.47 2.55 -1.51
CA THR A 74 23.37 1.58 -1.68
C THR A 74 22.95 0.95 -0.36
N MET A 75 23.91 0.62 0.52
CA MET A 75 23.58 0.10 1.85
C MET A 75 22.77 1.12 2.67
N LYS A 76 23.13 2.41 2.59
CA LYS A 76 22.37 3.50 3.19
C LYS A 76 20.96 3.62 2.57
N HIS A 77 20.85 3.55 1.25
CA HIS A 77 19.55 3.57 0.55
C HIS A 77 18.65 2.39 0.92
N LEU A 78 19.21 1.18 1.12
CA LEU A 78 18.44 0.02 1.59
C LEU A 78 17.87 0.24 3.01
N LYS A 79 18.65 0.86 3.91
CA LYS A 79 18.17 1.25 5.26
C LYS A 79 17.03 2.27 5.18
N ILE A 80 17.23 3.34 4.41
CA ILE A 80 16.21 4.38 4.19
C ILE A 80 14.94 3.78 3.56
N CYS A 81 15.09 2.91 2.56
CA CYS A 81 13.99 2.19 1.94
C CYS A 81 13.20 1.37 2.98
N SER A 82 13.89 0.62 3.84
CA SER A 82 13.23 -0.14 4.91
C SER A 82 12.46 0.74 5.89
N GLU A 83 12.99 1.91 6.24
CA GLU A 83 12.33 2.89 7.11
C GLU A 83 11.11 3.51 6.45
N VAL A 84 11.23 3.94 5.19
CA VAL A 84 10.12 4.53 4.41
C VAL A 84 9.01 3.51 4.19
N ILE A 85 9.34 2.26 3.87
CA ILE A 85 8.33 1.20 3.74
C ILE A 85 7.57 1.00 5.06
N ALA A 86 8.25 1.02 6.20
CA ALA A 86 7.59 0.93 7.51
C ALA A 86 6.70 2.15 7.78
N GLU A 87 7.19 3.36 7.49
CA GLU A 87 6.45 4.62 7.62
C GLU A 87 5.16 4.61 6.78
N VAL A 88 5.26 4.25 5.50
CA VAL A 88 4.09 4.18 4.60
C VAL A 88 3.10 3.12 5.03
N LYS A 89 3.56 1.98 5.55
CA LYS A 89 2.65 0.94 6.08
C LYS A 89 1.90 1.39 7.32
N ASN A 90 2.48 2.26 8.14
CA ASN A 90 1.79 2.86 9.28
C ASN A 90 0.76 3.92 8.83
N ILE A 91 1.10 4.70 7.81
CA ILE A 91 0.17 5.66 7.18
C ILE A 91 -1.02 4.90 6.57
N MET A 92 -0.74 3.87 5.77
CA MET A 92 -1.70 3.06 5.01
C MET A 92 -2.16 1.85 5.81
N ARG A 93 -2.62 2.06 7.05
CA ARG A 93 -2.89 0.97 8.02
C ARG A 93 -3.93 -0.06 7.58
N TYR A 94 -4.86 0.31 6.68
CA TYR A 94 -5.84 -0.64 6.13
C TYR A 94 -5.28 -1.42 4.93
N GLY A 95 -4.13 -1.00 4.39
CA GLY A 95 -3.46 -1.66 3.28
C GLY A 95 -4.13 -1.41 1.93
N ALA A 96 -3.92 -2.36 1.01
CA ALA A 96 -4.35 -2.22 -0.37
C ALA A 96 -5.73 -2.84 -0.62
N GLY A 97 -6.62 -2.07 -1.25
CA GLY A 97 -7.98 -2.52 -1.55
C GLY A 97 -8.07 -3.60 -2.62
N ASN A 98 -6.97 -3.88 -3.33
CA ASN A 98 -6.88 -4.94 -4.33
C ASN A 98 -6.08 -6.17 -3.86
N GLN A 99 -5.85 -6.31 -2.55
CA GLN A 99 -5.16 -7.48 -1.97
C GLN A 99 -6.11 -8.26 -1.07
N LEU A 100 -6.27 -9.57 -1.35
CA LEU A 100 -7.15 -10.44 -0.57
C LEU A 100 -6.79 -10.41 0.91
N PHE A 101 -5.49 -10.42 1.21
CA PHE A 101 -5.04 -10.36 2.59
C PHE A 101 -5.58 -9.12 3.32
N SER A 102 -5.44 -7.94 2.73
CA SER A 102 -5.93 -6.68 3.32
C SER A 102 -7.46 -6.67 3.42
N MET A 103 -8.16 -7.22 2.43
CA MET A 103 -9.62 -7.32 2.48
C MET A 103 -10.09 -8.24 3.61
N LEU A 104 -9.49 -9.42 3.78
CA LEU A 104 -9.84 -10.33 4.87
C LEU A 104 -9.47 -9.74 6.23
N ASP A 105 -8.30 -9.12 6.33
CA ASP A 105 -7.80 -8.50 7.55
C ASP A 105 -8.73 -7.39 8.08
N THR A 106 -9.36 -6.64 7.16
CA THR A 106 -10.18 -5.49 7.50
C THR A 106 -11.68 -5.72 7.26
N GLY A 107 -12.13 -6.97 7.06
CA GLY A 107 -13.54 -7.25 6.72
C GLY A 107 -14.05 -6.46 5.50
N GLY A 108 -13.22 -6.27 4.47
CA GLY A 108 -13.53 -5.55 3.24
C GLY A 108 -13.30 -4.04 3.29
N GLU A 109 -13.01 -3.47 4.47
CA GLU A 109 -12.86 -2.02 4.65
C GLU A 109 -11.75 -1.40 3.78
N SER A 110 -10.63 -2.11 3.57
CA SER A 110 -9.53 -1.67 2.71
C SER A 110 -9.94 -1.39 1.26
N ALA A 111 -10.83 -2.23 0.69
CA ALA A 111 -11.36 -2.05 -0.65
C ALA A 111 -12.27 -0.81 -0.74
N ILE A 112 -13.15 -0.65 0.25
CA ILE A 112 -14.08 0.48 0.30
C ILE A 112 -13.36 1.80 0.53
N ARG A 113 -12.40 1.84 1.46
CA ARG A 113 -11.56 3.02 1.68
C ARG A 113 -10.77 3.41 0.42
N THR A 114 -10.29 2.42 -0.33
CA THR A 114 -9.63 2.66 -1.63
C THR A 114 -10.61 3.24 -2.65
N GLU A 115 -11.85 2.74 -2.71
CA GLU A 115 -12.91 3.28 -3.56
C GLU A 115 -13.25 4.73 -3.18
N MET A 116 -13.50 5.01 -1.90
CA MET A 116 -13.78 6.36 -1.38
C MET A 116 -12.65 7.35 -1.67
N SER A 117 -11.39 6.88 -1.54
CA SER A 117 -10.20 7.66 -1.90
C SER A 117 -10.21 8.06 -3.37
N ARG A 118 -10.47 7.10 -4.27
CA ARG A 118 -10.51 7.33 -5.73
C ARG A 118 -11.69 8.20 -6.14
N GLU A 119 -12.86 8.02 -5.54
CA GLU A 119 -14.01 8.93 -5.74
C GLU A 119 -13.66 10.37 -5.33
N SER A 120 -13.00 10.54 -4.18
CA SER A 120 -12.57 11.86 -3.69
C SER A 120 -11.53 12.51 -4.60
N ILE A 121 -10.59 11.73 -5.15
CA ILE A 121 -9.62 12.21 -6.15
C ILE A 121 -10.34 12.71 -7.41
N ARG A 122 -11.28 11.94 -7.96
CA ARG A 122 -12.04 12.30 -9.17
C ARG A 122 -12.92 13.54 -8.95
N LYS A 123 -13.52 13.67 -7.77
CA LYS A 123 -14.31 14.84 -7.41
C LYS A 123 -13.42 16.08 -7.32
N ALA A 124 -12.30 15.98 -6.59
CA ALA A 124 -11.35 17.08 -6.43
C ALA A 124 -10.68 17.48 -7.75
N GLU A 125 -10.52 16.58 -8.72
CA GLU A 125 -10.04 16.93 -10.07
C GLU A 125 -10.95 17.93 -10.79
N LYS A 126 -12.25 17.94 -10.50
CA LYS A 126 -13.21 18.89 -11.07
C LYS A 126 -13.32 20.20 -10.28
N GLU A 127 -13.01 20.14 -8.98
CA GLU A 127 -13.34 21.20 -8.01
C GLU A 127 -12.12 21.93 -7.44
N SER A 128 -10.90 21.44 -7.66
CA SER A 128 -9.68 21.94 -7.02
C SER A 128 -8.55 22.17 -8.01
N SER A 129 -7.74 23.20 -7.75
CA SER A 129 -6.47 23.47 -8.45
C SER A 129 -5.30 22.57 -7.98
N MET A 130 -5.52 21.74 -6.95
CA MET A 130 -4.52 20.83 -6.39
C MET A 130 -3.96 19.88 -7.45
N GLY A 131 -2.65 19.64 -7.48
CA GLY A 131 -2.04 18.76 -8.49
C GLY A 131 -2.49 17.30 -8.38
N LYS A 132 -2.45 16.54 -9.49
CA LYS A 132 -2.90 15.12 -9.52
C LYS A 132 -2.24 14.24 -8.44
N ILE A 133 -0.93 14.37 -8.27
CA ILE A 133 -0.15 13.61 -7.28
C ILE A 133 -0.48 14.05 -5.86
N GLU A 134 -0.59 15.36 -5.64
CA GLU A 134 -0.95 15.93 -4.34
C GLU A 134 -2.33 15.45 -3.88
N ARG A 135 -3.33 15.43 -4.78
CA ARG A 135 -4.65 14.83 -4.52
C ARG A 135 -4.53 13.36 -4.15
N LYS A 136 -3.73 12.60 -4.91
CA LYS A 136 -3.53 11.15 -4.68
C LYS A 136 -2.95 10.90 -3.28
N ILE A 137 -1.90 11.63 -2.91
CA ILE A 137 -1.27 11.53 -1.58
C ILE A 137 -2.26 11.93 -0.48
N LYS A 138 -2.91 13.09 -0.62
CA LYS A 138 -3.88 13.59 0.36
C LYS A 138 -4.96 12.56 0.68
N TYR A 139 -5.64 12.05 -0.34
CA TYR A 139 -6.76 11.14 -0.12
C TYR A 139 -6.31 9.74 0.29
N ALA A 140 -5.18 9.24 -0.22
CA ALA A 140 -4.60 7.99 0.26
C ALA A 140 -4.27 8.05 1.76
N ILE A 141 -3.69 9.16 2.25
CA ILE A 141 -3.43 9.36 3.68
C ILE A 141 -4.75 9.53 4.47
N GLN A 142 -5.71 10.30 3.95
CA GLN A 142 -7.00 10.53 4.62
C GLN A 142 -7.79 9.23 4.84
N TYR A 143 -7.83 8.36 3.83
CA TYR A 143 -8.55 7.08 3.90
C TYR A 143 -7.69 5.92 4.40
N GLN A 144 -6.37 6.09 4.39
CA GLN A 144 -5.36 5.14 4.86
C GLN A 144 -5.41 3.80 4.13
N ALA A 145 -5.84 3.84 2.87
CA ALA A 145 -5.94 2.72 1.96
C ALA A 145 -5.72 3.18 0.52
N GLY A 146 -5.20 2.28 -0.31
CA GLY A 146 -4.86 2.55 -1.70
C GLY A 146 -4.04 1.42 -2.32
N ASN A 147 -3.98 1.37 -3.64
CA ASN A 147 -3.24 0.32 -4.35
C ASN A 147 -1.79 0.78 -4.62
N CYS A 148 -1.10 0.11 -5.55
CA CYS A 148 0.30 0.39 -5.90
C CYS A 148 0.53 1.86 -6.25
N ASP A 149 -0.36 2.43 -7.06
CA ASP A 149 -0.36 3.82 -7.49
C ASP A 149 -0.36 4.83 -6.34
N GLU A 150 -1.31 4.70 -5.41
CA GLU A 150 -1.47 5.57 -4.25
C GLU A 150 -0.31 5.39 -3.26
N THR A 151 0.10 4.15 -3.04
CA THR A 151 1.21 3.81 -2.16
C THR A 151 2.53 4.37 -2.68
N ASN A 152 2.79 4.23 -3.99
CA ASN A 152 3.99 4.74 -4.64
C ASN A 152 4.07 6.27 -4.59
N ALA A 153 2.94 6.98 -4.74
CA ALA A 153 2.92 8.43 -4.63
C ALA A 153 3.37 8.92 -3.23
N ILE A 154 2.93 8.24 -2.16
CA ILE A 154 3.36 8.55 -0.79
C ILE A 154 4.85 8.23 -0.62
N VAL A 155 5.30 7.05 -1.08
CA VAL A 155 6.72 6.64 -1.03
C VAL A 155 7.61 7.68 -1.70
N PHE A 156 7.29 8.07 -2.94
CA PHE A 156 8.06 9.04 -3.71
C PHE A 156 8.14 10.39 -2.98
N ASN A 157 7.02 10.87 -2.43
CA ASN A 157 6.95 12.12 -1.67
C ASN A 157 7.77 12.08 -0.36
N ILE A 158 7.80 10.94 0.35
CA ILE A 158 8.61 10.81 1.56
C ILE A 158 10.10 10.74 1.22
N LEU A 159 10.49 10.00 0.18
CA LEU A 159 11.89 9.85 -0.22
C LEU A 159 12.52 11.17 -0.63
N GLN A 160 11.73 12.03 -1.27
CA GLN A 160 12.10 13.41 -1.57
C GLN A 160 12.67 14.13 -0.34
N THR A 161 12.09 13.93 0.85
CA THR A 161 12.54 14.62 2.08
C THR A 161 13.72 13.95 2.79
N LYS A 162 14.28 12.85 2.26
CA LYS A 162 15.36 12.08 2.94
C LYS A 162 16.78 12.55 2.58
N GLY A 163 16.94 13.60 1.77
CA GLY A 163 18.25 14.17 1.43
C GLY A 163 19.17 13.17 0.70
N LEU A 164 18.63 12.45 -0.27
CA LEU A 164 19.33 11.38 -0.97
C LEU A 164 20.33 11.93 -1.99
N ASN A 165 21.52 11.34 -2.02
CA ASN A 165 22.54 11.62 -3.04
C ASN A 165 22.34 10.71 -4.27
N ALA A 166 21.09 10.59 -4.72
CA ALA A 166 20.70 9.78 -5.86
C ALA A 166 19.43 10.34 -6.51
N PRO A 167 19.28 10.18 -7.83
CA PRO A 167 18.02 10.49 -8.48
C PRO A 167 16.92 9.54 -7.99
N LEU A 168 15.70 10.05 -7.90
CA LEU A 168 14.50 9.27 -7.66
C LEU A 168 13.67 9.17 -8.93
N PHE A 169 13.16 7.98 -9.19
CA PHE A 169 12.24 7.74 -10.30
C PHE A 169 10.97 7.08 -9.79
N SER A 170 9.82 7.70 -10.06
CA SER A 170 8.53 7.02 -9.92
C SER A 170 8.28 6.22 -11.20
N MET A 171 8.11 4.92 -11.07
CA MET A 171 8.00 3.98 -12.19
C MET A 171 6.56 3.47 -12.32
N ALA A 172 6.11 3.30 -13.55
CA ALA A 172 4.93 2.52 -13.91
C ALA A 172 5.34 1.37 -14.84
N ASP A 173 5.11 0.14 -14.40
CA ASP A 173 5.31 -1.06 -15.20
C ASP A 173 3.97 -1.47 -15.82
N ILE A 174 3.82 -1.17 -17.11
CA ILE A 174 2.60 -1.47 -17.88
C ILE A 174 2.39 -2.99 -18.01
N GLN A 175 3.46 -3.78 -18.08
CA GLN A 175 3.34 -5.24 -18.26
C GLN A 175 2.84 -5.92 -16.99
N GLN A 176 3.24 -5.38 -15.83
CA GLN A 176 2.85 -5.91 -14.52
C GLN A 176 1.67 -5.19 -13.88
N ASP A 177 1.19 -4.09 -14.47
CA ASP A 177 0.20 -3.17 -13.89
C ASP A 177 0.60 -2.77 -12.46
N HIS A 178 1.85 -2.29 -12.32
CA HIS A 178 2.46 -2.01 -11.02
C HIS A 178 3.22 -0.69 -10.99
N ALA A 179 3.20 -0.02 -9.84
CA ALA A 179 3.90 1.24 -9.62
C ALA A 179 4.82 1.16 -8.39
N TYR A 180 6.03 1.69 -8.50
CA TYR A 180 7.08 1.63 -7.47
C TYR A 180 8.09 2.76 -7.67
N THR A 181 8.93 3.03 -6.67
CA THR A 181 9.97 4.06 -6.75
C THR A 181 11.35 3.43 -6.82
N LEU A 182 12.26 4.03 -7.59
CA LEU A 182 13.69 3.70 -7.62
C LEU A 182 14.52 4.78 -6.93
N ILE A 183 15.54 4.37 -6.19
CA ILE A 183 16.65 5.22 -5.75
C ILE A 183 17.89 4.81 -6.56
N GLY A 184 18.39 5.74 -7.38
CA GLY A 184 19.46 5.50 -8.35
C GLY A 184 18.94 5.28 -9.77
N ASP A 185 19.78 5.55 -10.77
CA ASP A 185 19.48 5.33 -12.19
C ASP A 185 20.13 4.04 -12.70
N PRO A 186 19.36 2.96 -12.96
CA PRO A 186 19.94 1.68 -13.36
C PRO A 186 20.67 1.72 -14.71
N ARG A 187 20.52 2.79 -15.51
CA ARG A 187 21.22 3.00 -16.78
C ARG A 187 22.62 3.58 -16.58
N ALA A 188 22.85 4.25 -15.46
CA ALA A 188 24.15 4.85 -15.15
C ALA A 188 25.06 3.82 -14.46
N ARG A 189 26.35 3.84 -14.80
CA ARG A 189 27.32 2.79 -14.46
C ARG A 189 27.53 2.66 -12.95
N GLU A 190 27.46 3.75 -12.22
CA GLU A 190 27.64 3.82 -10.78
C GLU A 190 26.51 3.13 -10.01
N TRP A 191 25.30 3.11 -10.57
CA TRP A 191 24.15 2.43 -9.98
C TRP A 191 23.97 1.02 -10.57
N GLY A 192 23.72 0.91 -11.87
CA GLY A 192 23.29 -0.35 -12.49
C GLY A 192 22.11 -1.00 -11.74
N GLU A 193 21.79 -2.26 -12.03
CA GLU A 193 20.71 -2.95 -11.30
C GLU A 193 21.09 -3.37 -9.87
N THR A 194 22.40 -3.54 -9.61
CA THR A 194 22.91 -4.03 -8.32
C THR A 194 22.92 -2.95 -7.25
N ASN A 195 23.10 -1.67 -7.63
CA ASN A 195 23.14 -0.55 -6.68
C ASN A 195 21.91 0.36 -6.76
N THR A 196 20.98 0.11 -7.70
CA THR A 196 19.65 0.75 -7.71
C THR A 196 18.72 0.04 -6.73
N VAL A 197 18.12 0.79 -5.80
CA VAL A 197 17.19 0.26 -4.79
C VAL A 197 15.75 0.45 -5.25
N VAL A 198 14.93 -0.59 -5.08
CA VAL A 198 13.47 -0.52 -5.29
C VAL A 198 12.81 -0.22 -3.95
N VAL A 199 11.95 0.79 -3.93
CA VAL A 199 11.12 1.15 -2.78
C VAL A 199 9.67 0.88 -3.13
N ASP A 200 9.15 -0.21 -2.60
CA ASP A 200 7.79 -0.69 -2.86
C ASP A 200 7.12 -1.11 -1.54
N ALA A 201 6.18 -0.27 -1.08
CA ALA A 201 5.43 -0.50 0.14
C ALA A 201 4.08 -1.20 -0.09
N TRP A 202 3.70 -1.46 -1.34
CA TRP A 202 2.40 -2.07 -1.69
C TRP A 202 2.31 -3.58 -1.38
N PRO A 203 3.35 -4.41 -1.58
CA PRO A 203 3.31 -5.80 -1.14
C PRO A 203 3.01 -5.92 0.35
N ILE A 204 2.28 -6.95 0.76
CA ILE A 204 1.82 -7.14 2.16
C ILE A 204 2.97 -7.00 3.16
N TYR A 205 4.09 -7.66 2.84
CA TYR A 205 5.34 -7.58 3.58
C TYR A 205 6.30 -6.63 2.92
N GLY A 206 6.73 -5.65 3.70
CA GLY A 206 7.70 -4.66 3.27
C GLY A 206 9.09 -5.29 3.29
N THR A 207 9.78 -5.23 2.17
CA THR A 207 11.17 -5.68 2.06
C THR A 207 11.95 -4.64 1.27
N ALA A 208 13.13 -4.25 1.73
CA ALA A 208 14.04 -3.44 0.91
C ALA A 208 14.92 -4.36 0.05
N TYR A 209 15.05 -4.05 -1.23
CA TYR A 209 15.84 -4.85 -2.16
C TYR A 209 16.35 -4.00 -3.33
N THR A 210 17.37 -4.50 -4.01
CA THR A 210 17.95 -3.92 -5.22
C THR A 210 17.22 -4.41 -6.46
N LEU A 211 17.26 -3.63 -7.55
CA LEU A 211 16.51 -3.91 -8.78
C LEU A 211 16.82 -5.31 -9.37
N ASN A 212 18.08 -5.75 -9.30
CA ASN A 212 18.50 -7.08 -9.73
C ASN A 212 17.93 -8.25 -8.89
N LYS A 213 17.24 -7.97 -7.77
CA LYS A 213 16.52 -8.93 -6.91
C LYS A 213 15.00 -8.76 -6.98
N SER A 214 14.51 -7.89 -7.85
CA SER A 214 13.08 -7.65 -8.00
C SER A 214 12.37 -8.87 -8.60
N ARG A 215 11.20 -9.21 -8.04
CA ARG A 215 10.38 -10.33 -8.51
C ARG A 215 9.62 -10.03 -9.79
N TYR A 216 9.26 -8.77 -10.01
CA TYR A 216 8.29 -8.38 -11.04
C TYR A 216 8.91 -8.17 -12.42
N ASN A 217 10.14 -8.65 -12.66
CA ASN A 217 10.87 -8.38 -13.89
C ASN A 217 10.85 -6.88 -14.25
N LEU A 218 11.09 -6.03 -13.24
CA LEU A 218 11.09 -4.56 -13.32
C LEU A 218 12.19 -3.99 -14.26
N LYS A 219 12.78 -4.86 -15.07
CA LYS A 219 13.86 -4.67 -16.02
C LYS A 219 13.32 -4.45 -17.44
N THR A 220 12.05 -4.78 -17.69
CA THR A 220 11.39 -4.59 -19.00
C THR A 220 10.86 -3.17 -19.17
N ASN A 221 11.76 -2.23 -19.44
CA ASN A 221 11.48 -0.88 -19.92
C ASN A 221 10.30 -0.14 -19.22
N PRO A 222 10.28 -0.06 -17.88
CA PRO A 222 9.22 0.63 -17.16
C PRO A 222 9.20 2.14 -17.50
N GLU A 223 8.00 2.72 -17.53
CA GLU A 223 7.84 4.14 -17.84
C GLU A 223 8.19 5.00 -16.62
N VAL A 224 9.03 6.01 -16.85
CA VAL A 224 9.33 7.02 -15.84
C VAL A 224 8.18 8.02 -15.80
N THR A 225 7.46 8.04 -14.69
CA THR A 225 6.32 8.94 -14.48
C THR A 225 6.70 10.24 -13.80
N LEU A 226 7.71 10.21 -12.91
CA LEU A 226 8.28 11.37 -12.24
C LEU A 226 9.76 11.18 -12.04
N VAL A 227 10.49 12.30 -12.07
CA VAL A 227 11.91 12.37 -11.77
C VAL A 227 12.13 13.40 -10.69
N HIS A 228 12.91 13.06 -9.68
CA HIS A 228 13.46 14.04 -8.75
C HIS A 228 14.99 13.95 -8.82
N PRO A 229 15.68 15.03 -9.23
CA PRO A 229 17.14 15.05 -9.27
C PRO A 229 17.76 14.80 -7.90
N ALA A 230 19.03 14.37 -7.88
CA ALA A 230 19.78 14.29 -6.64
C ALA A 230 19.95 15.69 -6.02
N SER A 231 19.94 15.78 -4.69
CA SER A 231 20.35 16.98 -3.94
C SER A 231 19.52 18.26 -4.18
N THR A 232 18.31 18.17 -4.72
CA THR A 232 17.38 19.33 -4.78
C THR A 232 16.56 19.45 -3.48
N PRO A 233 16.39 20.67 -2.92
CA PRO A 233 15.56 20.89 -1.74
C PRO A 233 14.13 20.44 -2.00
N THR A 234 13.52 19.78 -1.02
CA THR A 234 12.17 19.23 -1.15
C THR A 234 11.17 19.99 -0.30
N PRO A 235 9.95 20.25 -0.84
CA PRO A 235 8.89 20.93 -0.10
C PRO A 235 8.47 20.10 1.12
N GLU A 236 7.77 20.75 2.06
CA GLU A 236 7.20 20.06 3.22
C GLU A 236 6.37 18.85 2.80
N SER A 237 6.48 17.76 3.57
CA SER A 237 5.61 16.59 3.40
C SER A 237 4.14 17.01 3.48
N ILE A 238 3.29 16.53 2.57
CA ILE A 238 1.85 16.75 2.64
C ILE A 238 1.33 16.18 3.96
N LYS A 239 0.91 17.06 4.88
CA LYS A 239 0.31 16.69 6.17
C LYS A 239 -1.21 16.66 6.02
N VAL A 240 -1.81 15.54 6.37
CA VAL A 240 -3.27 15.39 6.43
C VAL A 240 -3.70 15.28 7.88
N HIS A 241 -4.58 16.17 8.32
CA HIS A 241 -4.94 16.33 9.73
C HIS A 241 -6.11 15.46 10.20
N GLN A 242 -6.86 14.83 9.28
CA GLN A 242 -8.03 14.01 9.61
C GLN A 242 -8.03 12.72 8.82
N THR A 243 -8.28 11.62 9.52
CA THR A 243 -8.47 10.29 8.93
C THR A 243 -9.92 9.86 9.10
N VAL A 244 -10.41 9.05 8.17
CA VAL A 244 -11.79 8.55 8.18
C VAL A 244 -11.89 7.36 9.14
N ASN A 245 -12.87 7.36 10.05
CA ASN A 245 -13.14 6.23 10.94
C ASN A 245 -14.09 5.21 10.28
N THR A 246 -14.23 4.02 10.88
CA THR A 246 -15.06 2.95 10.32
C THR A 246 -16.56 3.31 10.27
N ASP A 247 -17.06 4.16 11.16
CA ASP A 247 -18.46 4.61 11.12
C ASP A 247 -18.77 5.40 9.86
N CYS A 248 -17.88 6.31 9.44
CA CYS A 248 -18.00 7.02 8.17
C CYS A 248 -17.96 6.07 6.98
N VAL A 249 -17.16 4.99 7.05
CA VAL A 249 -17.15 3.95 6.01
C VAL A 249 -18.49 3.21 5.96
N ASN A 250 -19.05 2.83 7.11
CA ASN A 250 -20.36 2.19 7.18
C ASN A 250 -21.49 3.10 6.70
N GLN A 251 -21.45 4.40 6.98
CA GLN A 251 -22.40 5.37 6.41
C GLN A 251 -22.32 5.44 4.88
N TYR A 252 -21.10 5.43 4.32
CA TYR A 252 -20.90 5.34 2.87
C TYR A 252 -21.48 4.04 2.30
N LEU A 253 -21.30 2.91 2.99
CA LEU A 253 -21.85 1.62 2.60
C LEU A 253 -23.39 1.62 2.64
N ASP A 254 -23.98 2.16 3.70
CA ASP A 254 -25.43 2.30 3.84
C ASP A 254 -26.01 3.13 2.67
N HIS A 255 -25.36 4.24 2.29
CA HIS A 255 -25.76 5.05 1.13
C HIS A 255 -25.68 4.30 -0.21
N LYS A 256 -24.74 3.35 -0.33
CA LYS A 256 -24.59 2.49 -1.52
C LYS A 256 -25.45 1.22 -1.44
N SER A 257 -26.18 1.02 -0.33
CA SER A 257 -26.92 -0.21 -0.02
C SER A 257 -26.04 -1.46 -0.02
N TYR A 258 -24.81 -1.35 0.49
CA TYR A 258 -23.86 -2.45 0.64
C TYR A 258 -23.83 -2.96 2.08
N PRO A 259 -23.44 -4.22 2.33
CA PRO A 259 -23.23 -4.71 3.68
C PRO A 259 -22.18 -3.87 4.42
N LYS A 260 -22.33 -3.76 5.74
CA LYS A 260 -21.34 -3.09 6.62
C LYS A 260 -20.03 -3.85 6.65
N VAL A 261 -18.97 -3.19 7.08
CA VAL A 261 -17.63 -3.79 7.27
C VAL A 261 -17.74 -5.09 8.07
N GLY A 262 -17.21 -6.18 7.50
CA GLY A 262 -17.30 -7.54 8.04
C GLY A 262 -17.28 -8.60 6.95
N ASN A 263 -17.49 -9.86 7.35
CA ASN A 263 -17.44 -11.00 6.43
C ASN A 263 -18.47 -10.90 5.31
N GLU A 264 -19.68 -10.39 5.59
CA GLU A 264 -20.72 -10.19 4.57
C GLU A 264 -20.29 -9.21 3.48
N LEU A 265 -19.54 -8.17 3.84
CA LEU A 265 -18.98 -7.24 2.86
C LEU A 265 -17.89 -7.91 2.03
N VAL A 266 -17.03 -8.75 2.61
CA VAL A 266 -16.02 -9.50 1.84
C VAL A 266 -16.70 -10.42 0.82
N GLU A 267 -17.74 -11.15 1.24
CA GLU A 267 -18.57 -12.00 0.37
C GLU A 267 -19.24 -11.19 -0.74
N PHE A 268 -19.80 -10.02 -0.40
CA PHE A 268 -20.39 -9.11 -1.36
C PHE A 268 -19.36 -8.61 -2.39
N LEU A 269 -18.18 -8.19 -1.92
CA LEU A 269 -17.09 -7.74 -2.78
C LEU A 269 -16.65 -8.86 -3.73
N TYR A 270 -16.48 -10.09 -3.24
CA TYR A 270 -16.20 -11.26 -4.07
C TYR A 270 -17.22 -11.43 -5.20
N LYS A 271 -18.51 -11.45 -4.84
CA LYS A 271 -19.61 -11.61 -5.80
C LYS A 271 -19.68 -10.45 -6.78
N LYS A 272 -19.40 -9.22 -6.35
CA LYS A 272 -19.44 -8.04 -7.22
C LYS A 272 -18.26 -8.01 -8.18
N THR A 273 -17.06 -8.30 -7.70
CA THR A 273 -15.82 -8.26 -8.48
C THR A 273 -15.55 -9.58 -9.20
N HIS A 274 -16.52 -10.13 -9.95
CA HIS A 274 -16.48 -11.42 -10.69
C HIS A 274 -15.17 -11.78 -11.43
N ASN A 275 -14.23 -10.84 -11.54
CA ASN A 275 -12.91 -11.01 -12.09
C ASN A 275 -11.84 -11.32 -11.01
N PRO A 276 -11.37 -12.58 -10.86
CA PRO A 276 -10.15 -12.97 -10.14
C PRO A 276 -8.97 -12.02 -10.27
N LYS A 277 -8.81 -11.43 -11.46
CA LYS A 277 -7.61 -10.70 -11.88
C LYS A 277 -7.48 -9.33 -11.20
N THR A 278 -8.52 -8.83 -10.56
CA THR A 278 -8.46 -7.57 -9.81
C THR A 278 -7.84 -7.76 -8.43
N CYS A 279 -7.77 -8.99 -7.92
CA CYS A 279 -7.18 -9.29 -6.62
C CYS A 279 -5.72 -9.76 -6.78
N LEU A 280 -4.78 -8.83 -6.60
CA LEU A 280 -3.35 -9.06 -6.76
C LEU A 280 -2.69 -9.28 -5.40
N ASP A 281 -2.84 -10.47 -4.82
CA ASP A 281 -2.29 -10.78 -3.49
C ASP A 281 -0.76 -11.02 -3.54
N LYS A 282 -0.03 -9.92 -3.70
CA LYS A 282 1.43 -9.89 -3.76
C LYS A 282 2.01 -9.78 -2.36
N ARG A 283 2.69 -10.84 -1.93
CA ARG A 283 3.19 -10.96 -0.55
C ARG A 283 4.50 -10.19 -0.31
N VAL A 284 5.44 -10.25 -1.26
CA VAL A 284 6.76 -9.61 -1.22
C VAL A 284 7.17 -9.13 -2.61
N GLY A 285 7.98 -8.07 -2.68
CA GLY A 285 8.47 -7.50 -3.95
C GLY A 285 9.79 -8.12 -4.47
N THR A 286 10.52 -8.83 -3.62
CA THR A 286 11.80 -9.49 -3.94
C THR A 286 11.61 -10.97 -4.35
N GLU A 287 12.50 -11.46 -5.22
CA GLU A 287 12.56 -12.89 -5.57
C GLU A 287 12.92 -13.76 -4.38
N ASP A 288 13.75 -13.26 -3.47
CA ASP A 288 14.21 -13.97 -2.28
C ASP A 288 14.48 -12.98 -1.11
N PRO A 289 13.59 -12.93 -0.10
CA PRO A 289 13.76 -12.03 1.05
C PRO A 289 14.93 -12.41 1.97
N SER A 290 15.53 -13.59 1.80
CA SER A 290 16.71 -14.01 2.54
C SER A 290 18.02 -13.44 1.98
N THR A 291 17.97 -12.68 0.87
CA THR A 291 19.13 -12.02 0.28
C THR A 291 19.81 -11.13 1.32
N ARG A 292 21.11 -11.35 1.51
CA ARG A 292 21.95 -10.59 2.43
C ARG A 292 22.74 -9.55 1.66
N TYR A 293 22.77 -8.33 2.16
CA TYR A 293 23.54 -7.24 1.59
C TYR A 293 24.74 -6.95 2.47
N ARG A 294 25.91 -6.67 1.88
CA ARG A 294 27.10 -6.22 2.59
C ARG A 294 27.87 -5.18 1.78
N VAL A 295 28.52 -4.25 2.48
CA VAL A 295 29.65 -3.49 1.93
C VAL A 295 30.89 -4.39 1.98
N LYS A 296 31.87 -4.17 1.10
CA LYS A 296 33.11 -4.96 1.10
C LYS A 296 33.84 -4.76 2.44
N GLY A 297 34.03 -5.85 3.19
CA GLY A 297 34.66 -5.83 4.52
C GLY A 297 33.67 -5.81 5.68
N ASP A 298 32.38 -5.57 5.42
CA ASP A 298 31.36 -5.43 6.45
C ASP A 298 30.54 -6.71 6.69
N VAL A 299 29.82 -6.70 7.81
CA VAL A 299 28.84 -7.73 8.17
C VAL A 299 27.62 -7.66 7.25
N SER A 300 27.16 -8.83 6.80
CA SER A 300 25.98 -8.93 5.95
C SER A 300 24.67 -8.81 6.74
N GLN A 301 23.66 -8.13 6.19
CA GLN A 301 22.32 -8.02 6.80
C GLN A 301 21.19 -8.25 5.78
N THR A 302 20.00 -8.62 6.25
CA THR A 302 18.78 -8.70 5.44
C THR A 302 17.86 -7.52 5.76
N PHE A 303 16.92 -7.23 4.86
CA PHE A 303 15.96 -6.13 5.01
C PHE A 303 14.51 -6.63 4.90
N ASP A 304 14.23 -7.72 5.60
CA ASP A 304 12.93 -8.42 5.59
C ASP A 304 12.35 -8.58 7.00
N LYS A 305 12.63 -7.63 7.90
CA LYS A 305 12.12 -7.67 9.27
C LYS A 305 10.59 -7.55 9.30
N ILE A 306 9.98 -8.35 10.16
CA ILE A 306 8.55 -8.33 10.46
C ILE A 306 8.32 -8.35 11.98
N SER A 307 7.32 -7.62 12.46
CA SER A 307 6.89 -7.72 13.86
C SER A 307 6.15 -9.04 14.11
N THR A 308 6.27 -9.55 15.33
CA THR A 308 5.56 -10.76 15.75
C THR A 308 4.04 -10.60 15.69
N GLU A 309 3.53 -9.42 16.06
CA GLU A 309 2.10 -9.08 15.93
C GLU A 309 1.61 -9.21 14.48
N LYS A 310 2.37 -8.67 13.51
CA LYS A 310 2.00 -8.76 12.10
C LYS A 310 2.07 -10.19 11.58
N LEU A 311 2.98 -11.00 12.11
CA LEU A 311 3.06 -12.43 11.78
C LEU A 311 1.90 -13.23 12.38
N GLU A 312 1.52 -12.97 13.63
CA GLU A 312 0.34 -13.59 14.26
C GLU A 312 -0.93 -13.25 13.47
N LYS A 313 -1.08 -11.98 13.08
CA LYS A 313 -2.16 -11.52 12.22
C LYS A 313 -2.18 -12.28 10.88
N TYR A 314 -1.01 -12.49 10.28
CA TYR A 314 -0.91 -13.28 9.06
C TYR A 314 -1.41 -14.71 9.22
N TYR A 315 -1.00 -15.42 10.28
CA TYR A 315 -1.45 -16.81 10.47
C TYR A 315 -2.96 -16.88 10.70
N ALA A 316 -3.54 -15.91 11.41
CA ALA A 316 -4.98 -15.80 11.57
C ALA A 316 -5.68 -15.60 10.20
N ILE A 317 -5.20 -14.67 9.38
CA ILE A 317 -5.78 -14.42 8.05
C ILE A 317 -5.59 -15.60 7.11
N GLN A 318 -4.45 -16.30 7.14
CA GLN A 318 -4.23 -17.52 6.36
C GLN A 318 -5.24 -18.61 6.71
N LYS A 319 -5.55 -18.76 8.00
CA LYS A 319 -6.58 -19.70 8.47
C LYS A 319 -7.96 -19.32 7.94
N GLU A 320 -8.32 -18.04 7.97
CA GLU A 320 -9.59 -17.57 7.41
C GLU A 320 -9.63 -17.70 5.88
N ALA A 321 -8.55 -17.34 5.19
CA ALA A 321 -8.41 -17.54 3.75
C ALA A 321 -8.56 -19.01 3.35
N GLY A 322 -8.03 -19.94 4.15
CA GLY A 322 -8.19 -21.38 3.96
C GLY A 322 -9.64 -21.87 4.04
N LYS A 323 -10.53 -21.16 4.75
CA LYS A 323 -11.97 -21.41 4.78
C LYS A 323 -12.70 -20.70 3.63
N PHE A 324 -12.22 -19.52 3.27
CA PHE A 324 -12.84 -18.66 2.27
C PHE A 324 -12.57 -19.14 0.84
N ILE A 325 -11.31 -19.42 0.49
CA ILE A 325 -10.87 -19.76 -0.89
C ILE A 325 -11.57 -21.01 -1.47
N PRO A 326 -11.80 -22.11 -0.72
CA PRO A 326 -12.50 -23.28 -1.27
C PRO A 326 -13.92 -22.96 -1.81
N ASN A 327 -14.62 -22.02 -1.19
CA ASN A 327 -15.93 -21.55 -1.64
C ASN A 327 -15.82 -20.45 -2.72
N HIS A 328 -14.61 -19.93 -2.92
CA HIS A 328 -14.29 -18.79 -3.76
C HIS A 328 -13.05 -19.07 -4.64
N PRO A 329 -13.07 -20.14 -5.47
CA PRO A 329 -11.88 -20.61 -6.18
C PRO A 329 -11.34 -19.58 -7.19
N ASN A 330 -12.20 -18.67 -7.64
CA ASN A 330 -11.83 -17.55 -8.50
C ASN A 330 -10.93 -16.52 -7.78
N TRP A 331 -10.78 -16.57 -6.47
CA TRP A 331 -9.77 -15.77 -5.75
C TRP A 331 -8.54 -16.60 -5.35
N ASP A 332 -8.38 -17.84 -5.83
CA ASP A 332 -7.14 -18.60 -5.60
C ASP A 332 -5.97 -17.96 -6.38
N ILE A 333 -5.13 -17.25 -5.63
CA ILE A 333 -3.99 -16.47 -6.08
C ILE A 333 -2.88 -17.36 -6.68
N ARG A 334 -2.94 -18.69 -6.48
CA ARG A 334 -2.02 -19.64 -7.14
C ARG A 334 -2.42 -19.94 -8.58
N SER A 335 -3.65 -19.59 -8.97
CA SER A 335 -4.24 -19.91 -10.28
C SER A 335 -3.99 -18.88 -11.37
N THR A 336 -3.25 -17.78 -11.12
CA THR A 336 -2.90 -16.81 -12.17
C THR A 336 -1.87 -17.40 -13.15
N ARG A 337 -2.33 -18.37 -13.96
CA ARG A 337 -1.70 -18.72 -15.23
C ARG A 337 -1.73 -17.48 -16.10
N LYS A 338 -0.59 -17.23 -16.75
CA LYS A 338 -0.33 -16.22 -17.79
C LYS A 338 -1.60 -15.77 -18.53
N SER A 339 -2.01 -14.51 -18.41
CA SER A 339 -2.93 -13.93 -19.40
C SER A 339 -2.51 -12.49 -19.70
N SER A 340 -2.18 -12.25 -20.96
CA SER A 340 -1.91 -10.95 -21.58
C SER A 340 -3.05 -9.96 -21.33
N PHE A 341 -2.73 -8.85 -20.67
CA PHE A 341 -3.66 -7.85 -20.15
C PHE A 341 -3.84 -6.69 -21.14
N LEU A 342 -4.42 -6.95 -22.31
CA LEU A 342 -4.60 -5.92 -23.36
C LEU A 342 -6.04 -5.56 -23.71
N SER A 343 -7.07 -5.98 -22.95
CA SER A 343 -8.45 -5.78 -23.43
C SER A 343 -9.45 -5.00 -22.57
N HIS A 344 -9.15 -4.46 -21.38
CA HIS A 344 -10.24 -3.93 -20.53
C HIS A 344 -10.05 -2.57 -19.85
N LEU A 345 -9.24 -1.66 -20.43
CA LEU A 345 -9.22 -0.24 -20.02
C LEU A 345 -10.15 0.67 -20.85
N LYS A 346 -11.28 0.16 -21.35
CA LYS A 346 -12.27 0.97 -22.10
C LYS A 346 -13.69 1.01 -21.52
N SER A 347 -13.91 0.51 -20.31
CA SER A 347 -15.21 0.72 -19.65
C SER A 347 -15.08 0.69 -18.12
N ILE A 348 -14.84 1.85 -17.52
CA ILE A 348 -15.38 2.37 -16.25
C ILE A 348 -15.09 3.87 -16.22
#